data_AF-A0A2V9RW17-F1
#
_entry.id   AF-A0A2V9RW17-F1
#
_cell.length_a   1.000
_cell.length_b   1.000
_cell.length_c   1.000
_cell.angle_alpha   90.00
_cell.angle_beta   90.00
_cell.angle_gamma   90.00
#
_symmetry.space_group_name_H-M   'P 1'
#
loop_
_entity.id
_entity.type
_entity.pdbx_description
1 polymer ?
#
loop_
_entity_poly.entity_id
_entity_poly.type
_entity_poly.pdbx_seq_one_letter_code
_entity_poly.pdbx_strand_id
1 'polypeptide(L)'
;MRLIGCLFLSLSLFVSLAWSDEGHHHALTEDEIGSVHFVTSCAKAAEISFNHAVAMLHSFQYEDSRRAFDAVALQDPTCAMAQWGVAMSHYHGL
;
A
#
# COMPACT_ATOMS: atom_id res chain seq x y z
N MET A 1 24.48 4.71 40.97
CA MET A 1 23.80 5.89 40.39
C MET A 1 24.18 6.17 38.94
N ARG A 2 25.47 6.25 38.57
CA ARG A 2 25.88 6.53 37.17
C ARG A 2 25.45 5.47 36.15
N LEU A 3 25.61 4.18 36.46
CA LEU A 3 25.17 3.06 35.62
C LEU A 3 23.65 3.00 35.42
N ILE A 4 22.88 3.29 36.46
CA ILE A 4 21.42 3.32 36.43
C ILE A 4 20.95 4.47 35.53
N GLY A 5 21.57 5.65 35.64
CA GLY A 5 21.28 6.79 34.77
C GLY A 5 21.56 6.50 33.29
N CYS A 6 22.68 5.83 32.97
CA CYS A 6 22.98 5.41 31.60
C CYS A 6 21.95 4.41 31.07
N LEU A 7 21.51 3.45 31.89
CA LEU A 7 20.52 2.45 31.49
C LEU A 7 19.16 3.07 31.16
N PHE A 8 18.73 4.03 31.98
CA PHE A 8 17.50 4.79 31.74
C PHE A 8 17.59 5.65 30.48
N LEU A 9 18.73 6.31 30.25
CA LEU A 9 18.94 7.12 29.04
C LEU A 9 18.95 6.26 27.76
N SER A 10 19.60 5.09 27.81
CA SER A 10 19.56 4.15 26.69
C SER A 10 18.15 3.63 26.43
N LEU A 11 17.41 3.25 27.48
CA LEU A 11 16.05 2.72 27.33
C LEU A 11 15.09 3.76 26.73
N SER A 12 15.22 5.03 27.14
CA SER A 12 14.37 6.11 26.60
C SER A 12 14.67 6.41 25.13
N LEU A 13 15.95 6.36 24.71
CA LEU A 13 16.32 6.45 23.29
C LEU A 13 15.78 5.29 22.44
N PHE A 14 15.79 4.06 22.98
CA PHE A 14 15.21 2.89 22.31
C PHE A 14 13.69 3.00 22.15
N VAL A 15 12.99 3.55 23.14
CA VAL A 15 11.53 3.78 23.06
C VAL A 15 11.19 4.81 21.99
N SER A 16 11.93 5.91 21.90
CA SER A 16 11.69 6.95 20.89
C SER A 16 11.87 6.43 19.45
N LEU A 17 12.88 5.59 19.20
CA LEU A 17 13.10 4.98 17.89
C LEU A 17 12.00 3.98 17.50
N ALA A 18 11.39 3.31 18.48
CA ALA A 18 10.28 2.38 18.24
C ALA A 18 8.94 3.09 17.99
N TRP A 19 8.83 4.39 18.34
CA TRP A 19 7.60 5.18 18.25
C TRP A 19 7.61 6.21 17.10
N SER A 20 8.65 6.22 16.27
CA SER A 20 8.58 6.85 14.95
C SER A 20 7.75 5.98 14.00
N ASP A 21 6.47 5.80 14.30
CA ASP A 21 5.48 5.35 13.32
C ASP A 21 4.91 6.61 12.65
N GLU A 22 5.23 6.85 11.39
CA GLU A 22 4.67 7.94 10.55
C GLU A 22 3.19 7.66 10.16
N GLY A 23 2.48 6.87 10.96
CA GLY A 23 1.19 6.27 10.64
C GLY A 23 -0.01 7.19 10.81
N HIS A 24 -0.04 8.33 10.10
CA HIS A 24 -1.31 9.00 9.81
C HIS A 24 -2.01 8.34 8.60
N HIS A 25 -2.19 7.01 8.66
CA HIS A 25 -2.87 6.23 7.62
C HIS A 25 -4.39 6.29 7.83
N HIS A 26 -5.02 7.38 7.38
CA HIS A 26 -6.46 7.38 7.17
C HIS A 26 -6.75 6.70 5.84
N ALA A 27 -7.61 5.67 5.85
CA ALA A 27 -8.11 5.08 4.62
C ALA A 27 -8.91 6.15 3.85
N LEU A 28 -8.53 6.40 2.60
CA LEU A 28 -9.25 7.31 1.72
C LEU A 28 -10.58 6.66 1.31
N THR A 29 -11.60 7.50 1.17
CA THR A 29 -12.88 7.12 0.58
C THR A 29 -12.77 6.96 -0.93
N GLU A 30 -13.72 6.25 -1.56
CA GLU A 30 -13.77 6.11 -3.03
C GLU A 30 -13.80 7.48 -3.74
N ASP A 31 -14.50 8.46 -3.16
CA ASP A 31 -14.57 9.83 -3.70
C ASP A 31 -13.22 10.55 -3.63
N GLU A 32 -12.38 10.25 -2.63
CA GLU A 32 -11.04 10.85 -2.46
C GLU A 32 -10.00 10.23 -3.40
N ILE A 33 -10.12 8.94 -3.74
CA ILE A 33 -9.23 8.29 -4.72
C ILE A 33 -9.70 8.46 -6.17
N GLY A 34 -10.97 8.82 -6.38
CA GLY A 34 -11.56 9.04 -7.69
C GLY A 34 -11.93 7.74 -8.43
N SER A 35 -12.12 7.84 -9.74
CA SER A 35 -12.53 6.70 -10.58
C SER A 35 -11.62 6.52 -11.78
N VAL A 36 -11.44 5.25 -12.17
CA VAL A 36 -10.62 4.84 -13.30
C VAL A 36 -11.43 3.91 -14.19
N HIS A 37 -11.27 4.05 -15.50
CA HIS A 37 -11.72 3.08 -16.48
C HIS A 37 -10.52 2.59 -17.29
N PHE A 38 -10.01 1.40 -16.95
CA PHE A 38 -8.84 0.81 -17.58
C PHE A 38 -9.21 -0.50 -18.26
N VAL A 39 -9.08 -0.53 -19.60
CA VAL A 39 -9.39 -1.73 -20.38
C VAL A 39 -8.21 -2.70 -20.34
N THR A 40 -8.46 -3.93 -19.94
CA THR A 40 -7.48 -5.02 -19.93
C THR A 40 -8.05 -6.26 -20.63
N SER A 41 -7.18 -7.21 -20.95
CA SER A 41 -7.57 -8.55 -21.41
C SER A 41 -7.90 -9.51 -20.27
N CYS A 42 -7.94 -9.04 -19.02
CA CYS A 42 -8.26 -9.86 -17.86
C CYS A 42 -9.75 -10.25 -17.85
N ALA A 43 -10.11 -11.20 -16.99
CA ALA A 43 -11.49 -11.63 -16.81
C ALA A 43 -12.40 -10.43 -16.50
N LYS A 44 -13.56 -10.37 -17.16
CA LYS A 44 -14.56 -9.30 -16.95
C LYS A 44 -14.96 -9.13 -15.49
N ALA A 45 -14.98 -10.22 -14.72
CA ALA A 45 -15.30 -10.21 -13.28
C ALA A 45 -14.26 -9.46 -12.42
N ALA A 46 -13.04 -9.27 -12.92
CA ALA A 46 -11.98 -8.57 -12.22
C ALA A 46 -11.93 -7.05 -12.52
N GLU A 47 -12.72 -6.56 -13.49
CA GLU A 47 -12.64 -5.18 -13.99
C GLU A 47 -12.82 -4.13 -12.90
N ILE A 48 -13.81 -4.30 -12.02
CA ILE A 48 -14.09 -3.36 -10.93
C ILE A 48 -12.92 -3.32 -9.95
N SER A 49 -12.46 -4.48 -9.48
CA SER A 49 -11.33 -4.59 -8.55
C SER A 49 -10.04 -4.04 -9.15
N PHE A 50 -9.80 -4.29 -10.45
CA PHE A 50 -8.63 -3.77 -11.16
C PHE A 50 -8.66 -2.24 -11.24
N ASN A 51 -9.80 -1.66 -11.64
CA ASN A 51 -9.95 -0.21 -11.71
C ASN A 51 -9.77 0.47 -10.34
N HIS A 52 -10.31 -0.13 -9.28
CA HIS A 52 -10.11 0.35 -7.91
C HIS A 52 -8.64 0.30 -7.49
N ALA A 53 -7.92 -0.78 -7.82
CA ALA A 53 -6.48 -0.90 -7.54
C ALA A 53 -5.64 0.16 -8.27
N VAL A 54 -5.99 0.48 -9.52
CA VAL A 54 -5.35 1.55 -10.30
C VAL A 54 -5.67 2.93 -9.73
N ALA A 55 -6.90 3.18 -9.26
CA ALA A 55 -7.25 4.43 -8.60
C ALA A 55 -6.39 4.65 -7.34
N MET A 56 -6.29 3.63 -6.48
CA MET A 56 -5.41 3.67 -5.31
C MET A 56 -3.93 3.89 -5.67
N LEU A 57 -3.45 3.27 -6.76
CA LEU A 57 -2.09 3.47 -7.26
C LEU A 57 -1.83 4.94 -7.62
N HIS A 58 -2.78 5.56 -8.31
CA HIS A 58 -2.69 6.97 -8.71
C HIS A 58 -2.82 7.95 -7.55
N SER A 59 -3.48 7.55 -6.47
CA SER A 59 -3.59 8.33 -5.23
C SER A 59 -2.44 8.07 -4.25
N PHE A 60 -1.35 7.43 -4.69
CA PHE A 60 -0.17 7.14 -3.87
C PHE A 60 -0.44 6.22 -2.66
N GLN A 61 -1.54 5.47 -2.69
CA GLN A 61 -1.90 4.46 -1.69
C GLN A 61 -1.24 3.12 -2.03
N TYR A 62 0.10 3.11 -2.10
CA TYR A 62 0.88 2.01 -2.66
C TYR A 62 0.62 0.66 -1.99
N GLU A 63 0.57 0.63 -0.67
CA GLU A 63 0.34 -0.61 0.09
C GLU A 63 -1.07 -1.17 -0.09
N ASP A 64 -2.10 -0.31 -0.16
CA ASP A 64 -3.47 -0.71 -0.44
C ASP A 64 -3.63 -1.15 -1.90
N SER A 65 -3.02 -0.42 -2.82
CA SER A 65 -2.98 -0.75 -4.24
C SER A 65 -2.36 -2.14 -4.47
N ARG A 66 -1.24 -2.45 -3.81
CA ARG A 66 -0.61 -3.77 -3.84
C ARG A 66 -1.58 -4.88 -3.44
N ARG A 67 -2.23 -4.73 -2.27
CA ARG A 67 -3.20 -5.72 -1.76
C ARG A 67 -4.37 -5.93 -2.73
N ALA A 68 -4.84 -4.85 -3.35
CA ALA A 68 -5.92 -4.95 -4.32
C ALA A 68 -5.49 -5.65 -5.61
N PHE A 69 -4.30 -5.35 -6.14
CA PHE A 69 -3.77 -6.08 -7.30
C PHE A 69 -3.48 -7.55 -7.00
N ASP A 70 -3.02 -7.89 -5.79
CA ASP A 70 -2.88 -9.29 -5.34
C ASP A 70 -4.24 -10.00 -5.34
N ALA A 71 -5.30 -9.34 -4.84
CA ALA A 71 -6.65 -9.89 -4.88
C ALA A 71 -7.15 -10.10 -6.32
N VAL A 72 -6.85 -9.18 -7.24
CA VAL A 72 -7.16 -9.34 -8.67
C VAL A 72 -6.40 -10.54 -9.26
N ALA A 73 -5.11 -10.70 -8.93
CA ALA A 73 -4.30 -11.81 -9.40
C ALA A 73 -4.80 -13.17 -8.86
N LEU A 74 -5.35 -13.21 -7.64
CA LEU A 74 -6.00 -14.40 -7.11
C LEU A 74 -7.32 -14.70 -7.84
N GLN A 75 -8.09 -13.66 -8.18
CA GLN A 75 -9.36 -13.80 -8.90
C GLN A 75 -9.17 -14.23 -10.36
N ASP A 76 -8.16 -13.69 -11.04
CA ASP A 76 -7.75 -14.06 -12.40
C ASP A 76 -6.23 -14.29 -12.45
N PRO A 77 -5.78 -15.55 -12.24
CA PRO A 77 -4.37 -15.91 -12.29
C PRO A 77 -3.71 -15.72 -13.67
N THR A 78 -4.49 -15.52 -14.73
CA THR A 78 -3.99 -15.28 -16.09
C THR A 78 -3.87 -13.78 -16.43
N CYS A 79 -4.33 -12.90 -15.54
CA CYS A 79 -4.26 -11.45 -15.70
C CYS A 79 -2.83 -10.93 -15.51
N ALA A 80 -2.06 -10.88 -16.59
CA ALA A 80 -0.71 -10.29 -16.58
C ALA A 80 -0.70 -8.85 -16.04
N MET A 81 -1.78 -8.08 -16.29
CA MET A 81 -1.90 -6.71 -15.80
C MET A 81 -2.05 -6.62 -14.27
N ALA A 82 -2.57 -7.65 -13.59
CA ALA A 82 -2.62 -7.67 -12.13
C ALA A 82 -1.20 -7.76 -11.55
N GLN A 83 -0.36 -8.62 -12.12
CA GLN A 83 1.05 -8.74 -11.73
C GLN A 83 1.85 -7.47 -12.05
N TRP A 84 1.55 -6.81 -13.18
CA TRP A 84 2.08 -5.47 -13.46
C TRP A 84 1.69 -4.48 -12.35
N GLY A 85 0.43 -4.48 -11.91
CA GLY A 85 -0.04 -3.61 -10.85
C GLY A 85 0.68 -3.85 -9.52
N VAL A 86 0.90 -5.11 -9.13
CA VAL A 86 1.72 -5.47 -7.96
C VAL A 86 3.13 -4.89 -8.09
N ALA A 87 3.78 -5.05 -9.24
CA ALA A 87 5.11 -4.49 -9.47
C ALA A 87 5.11 -2.95 -9.40
N MET A 88 4.13 -2.28 -10.01
CA MET A 88 4.00 -0.82 -10.00
C MET A 88 3.74 -0.28 -8.60
N SER A 89 3.06 -1.02 -7.74
CA SER A 89 2.82 -0.62 -6.35
C SER A 89 4.10 -0.52 -5.51
N HIS A 90 5.21 -1.13 -5.96
CA HIS A 90 6.51 -0.99 -5.31
C HIS A 90 7.35 0.17 -5.88
N TYR A 91 6.90 0.79 -6.96
CA TYR A 91 7.60 1.90 -7.58
C TYR A 91 7.13 3.22 -7.00
N HIS A 92 7.89 3.73 -6.03
CA HIS A 92 7.75 5.09 -5.52
C HIS A 92 8.77 5.96 -6.26
N GLY A 93 8.31 6.75 -7.23
CA GLY A 93 9.18 7.65 -7.98
C GLY A 93 10.02 8.52 -7.05
N LEU A 94 11.28 8.76 -7.42
CA LEU A 94 12.26 9.56 -6.67
C LEU A 94 11.80 11.00 -6.44
#